data_AF-A0A950DDG8-F1
#
_entry.id   AF-A0A950DDG8-F1
#
_cell.length_a   1.000
_cell.length_b   1.000
_cell.length_c   1.000
_cell.angle_alpha   90.00
_cell.angle_beta   90.00
_cell.angle_gamma   90.00
#
_symmetry.space_group_name_H-M   'P 1'
#
loop_
_entity.id
_entity.type
_entity.pdbx_description
1 polymer ?
#
loop_
_entity_poly.entity_id
_entity_poly.type
_entity_poly.pdbx_seq_one_letter_code
_entity_poly.pdbx_strand_id
1 'polypeptide(L)'
;MSQLTAAAESTDRTQLSRLSTSIRGKLQFMDYLVRAAVADVERFQDENDPGTRIFIKQLVEMHTANLRLESQNLGMISDLCNVLETIVSTPAGSNGSGETA
;
A
#
# COMPACT_ATOMS: atom_id res chain seq x y z
N MET A 1 -3.08 33.45 -15.75
CA MET A 1 -2.52 32.41 -14.85
C MET A 1 -3.46 31.20 -14.73
N SER A 2 -3.73 30.49 -15.82
CA SER A 2 -4.64 29.31 -15.82
C SER A 2 -3.94 27.99 -16.11
N GLN A 3 -2.67 28.01 -16.55
CA GLN A 3 -1.92 26.79 -16.86
C GLN A 3 -1.21 26.19 -15.64
N LEU A 4 -0.96 26.97 -14.60
CA LEU A 4 -0.20 26.52 -13.41
C LEU A 4 -1.05 25.65 -12.47
N THR A 5 -2.35 25.93 -12.37
CA THR A 5 -3.31 25.16 -11.55
C THR A 5 -3.66 23.81 -12.18
N ALA A 6 -3.85 23.76 -13.51
CA ALA A 6 -4.11 22.50 -14.22
C ALA A 6 -2.92 21.52 -14.15
N ALA A 7 -1.69 22.03 -14.11
CA ALA A 7 -0.48 21.22 -13.95
C ALA A 7 -0.40 20.58 -12.54
N ALA A 8 -0.76 21.33 -11.49
CA ALA A 8 -0.78 20.84 -10.12
C ALA A 8 -1.83 19.72 -9.92
N GLU A 9 -3.07 19.93 -10.39
CA GLU A 9 -4.13 18.91 -10.33
C GLU A 9 -3.76 17.61 -11.07
N SER A 10 -3.07 17.73 -12.21
CA SER A 10 -2.57 16.56 -12.96
C SER A 10 -1.47 15.80 -12.22
N THR A 11 -0.67 16.51 -11.41
CA THR A 11 0.42 15.95 -10.61
C THR A 11 -0.12 15.19 -9.41
N ASP A 12 -1.08 15.77 -8.68
CA ASP A 12 -1.71 15.16 -7.50
C ASP A 12 -2.49 13.88 -7.87
N ARG A 13 -3.20 13.90 -9.01
CA ARG A 13 -3.92 12.73 -9.51
C ARG A 13 -2.97 11.61 -9.93
N THR A 14 -1.81 11.94 -10.49
CA THR A 14 -0.78 10.97 -10.84
C THR A 14 -0.13 10.36 -9.59
N GLN A 15 0.15 11.18 -8.58
CA GLN A 15 0.68 10.72 -7.30
C GLN A 15 -0.31 9.79 -6.57
N LEU A 16 -1.59 10.17 -6.52
CA LEU A 16 -2.66 9.35 -5.95
C LEU A 16 -2.77 7.98 -6.63
N SER A 17 -2.73 7.95 -7.96
CA SER A 17 -2.77 6.70 -8.74
C SER A 17 -1.59 5.77 -8.42
N ARG A 18 -0.38 6.34 -8.33
CA ARG A 18 0.84 5.59 -7.97
C ARG A 18 0.78 5.05 -6.54
N LEU A 19 0.41 5.87 -5.56
CA LEU A 19 0.26 5.46 -4.16
C LEU A 19 -0.79 4.36 -4.03
N SER A 20 -1.95 4.52 -4.67
CA SER A 20 -3.01 3.52 -4.66
C SER A 20 -2.54 2.17 -5.21
N THR A 21 -1.85 2.19 -6.35
CA THR A 21 -1.31 0.96 -6.97
C THR A 21 -0.27 0.30 -6.08
N SER A 22 0.66 1.08 -5.50
CA SER A 22 1.70 0.58 -4.60
C SER A 22 1.11 -0.06 -3.34
N ILE A 23 0.15 0.61 -2.69
CA ILE A 23 -0.51 0.12 -1.48
C ILE A 23 -1.26 -1.18 -1.77
N ARG A 24 -2.02 -1.23 -2.88
CA ARG A 24 -2.74 -2.46 -3.27
C ARG A 24 -1.77 -3.61 -3.51
N GLY A 25 -0.67 -3.37 -4.21
CA GLY A 25 0.37 -4.37 -4.43
C GLY A 25 0.97 -4.89 -3.13
N LYS A 26 1.30 -4.00 -2.19
CA LYS A 26 1.82 -4.38 -0.86
C LYS A 26 0.80 -5.21 -0.08
N LEU A 27 -0.47 -4.77 -0.01
CA LEU A 27 -1.51 -5.51 0.71
C LEU A 27 -1.75 -6.89 0.09
N GLN A 28 -1.78 -6.99 -1.24
CA GLN A 28 -1.90 -8.26 -1.94
C GLN A 28 -0.72 -9.19 -1.65
N PHE A 29 0.50 -8.65 -1.59
CA PHE A 29 1.68 -9.42 -1.23
C PHE A 29 1.64 -9.92 0.23
N MET A 30 1.24 -9.06 1.17
CA MET A 30 1.08 -9.46 2.57
C MET A 30 0.02 -10.56 2.73
N ASP A 31 -1.10 -10.43 2.04
CA ASP A 31 -2.14 -11.48 2.01
C ASP A 31 -1.61 -12.79 1.41
N TYR A 32 -0.82 -12.74 0.33
CA TYR A 32 -0.13 -13.90 -0.21
C TYR A 32 0.78 -14.57 0.83
N LEU A 33 1.61 -13.79 1.54
CA LEU A 33 2.52 -14.31 2.56
C LEU A 33 1.77 -15.01 3.70
N VAL A 34 0.64 -14.45 4.13
CA VAL A 34 -0.23 -15.07 5.15
C VAL A 34 -0.74 -16.42 4.66
N ARG A 35 -1.31 -16.47 3.45
CA ARG A 35 -1.86 -17.72 2.90
C ARG A 35 -0.78 -18.78 2.70
N ALA A 36 0.38 -18.39 2.18
CA ALA A 36 1.51 -19.30 1.99
C ALA A 36 2.02 -19.87 3.32
N ALA A 37 2.25 -19.01 4.32
CA ALA A 37 2.72 -19.44 5.64
C ALA A 37 1.74 -20.40 6.33
N VAL A 38 0.43 -20.15 6.24
CA VAL A 38 -0.60 -21.04 6.81
C VAL A 38 -0.60 -22.39 6.11
N ALA A 39 -0.60 -22.41 4.78
CA ALA A 39 -0.57 -23.65 4.00
C ALA A 39 0.72 -24.47 4.28
N ASP A 40 1.86 -23.81 4.43
CA ASP A 40 3.11 -24.49 4.77
C ASP A 40 3.10 -25.07 6.20
N VAL A 41 2.43 -24.42 7.16
CA VAL A 41 2.25 -24.98 8.50
C VAL A 41 1.37 -26.24 8.48
N GLU A 42 0.26 -26.22 7.74
CA GLU A 42 -0.60 -27.40 7.55
C GLU A 42 0.22 -28.55 6.92
N ARG A 43 0.96 -28.25 5.85
CA ARG A 43 1.84 -29.23 5.19
C ARG A 43 2.93 -29.77 6.13
N PHE A 44 3.50 -28.93 7.00
CA PHE A 44 4.50 -29.36 7.97
C PHE A 44 3.93 -30.34 9.01
N GLN A 45 2.66 -30.17 9.40
CA GLN A 45 1.99 -31.05 10.37
C GLN A 45 1.72 -32.43 9.79
N ASP A 46 1.36 -32.49 8.51
CA ASP A 46 1.08 -33.75 7.80
C ASP A 46 2.34 -34.48 7.31
N GLU A 47 3.49 -33.80 7.28
CA GLU A 47 4.74 -34.35 6.77
C GLU A 47 5.48 -35.24 7.80
N ASN A 48 5.89 -36.42 7.33
CA ASN A 48 6.58 -37.42 8.14
C ASN A 48 8.07 -37.56 7.78
N ASP A 49 8.46 -37.19 6.56
CA ASP A 49 9.86 -37.21 6.13
C ASP A 49 10.67 -36.09 6.82
N PRO A 50 11.72 -36.41 7.61
CA PRO A 50 12.48 -35.41 8.34
C PRO A 50 13.13 -34.34 7.46
N GLY A 51 13.61 -34.71 6.26
CA GLY A 51 14.24 -33.77 5.34
C GLY A 51 13.25 -32.74 4.80
N THR A 52 12.09 -33.22 4.37
CA THR A 52 11.00 -32.38 3.86
C THR A 52 10.44 -31.48 4.96
N ARG A 53 10.34 -31.97 6.20
CA ARG A 53 9.96 -31.13 7.35
C ARG A 53 10.92 -29.97 7.59
N ILE A 54 12.23 -30.21 7.50
CA ILE A 54 13.24 -29.15 7.65
C ILE A 54 13.05 -28.09 6.57
N PHE A 55 12.85 -28.52 5.32
CA PHE A 55 12.61 -27.60 4.21
C PHE A 55 11.33 -26.78 4.40
N ILE A 56 10.20 -27.40 4.74
CA ILE A 56 8.94 -26.69 4.97
C ILE A 56 9.07 -25.71 6.14
N LYS A 57 9.75 -26.09 7.22
CA LYS A 57 10.04 -25.18 8.34
C LYS A 57 10.78 -23.92 7.88
N GLN A 58 11.77 -24.05 7.00
CA GLN A 58 12.49 -22.90 6.45
C GLN A 58 11.59 -22.00 5.59
N LEU A 59 10.63 -22.57 4.84
CA LEU A 59 9.64 -21.78 4.09
C LEU A 59 8.74 -20.97 5.03
N VAL A 60 8.24 -21.59 6.10
CA VAL A 60 7.43 -20.90 7.12
C VAL A 60 8.23 -19.76 7.76
N GLU A 61 9.48 -20.01 8.13
CA GLU A 61 10.37 -19.00 8.71
C GLU A 61 10.62 -17.83 7.75
N MET A 62 10.86 -18.12 6.47
CA MET A 62 11.04 -17.11 5.42
C MET A 62 9.78 -16.26 5.21
N HIS A 63 8.61 -16.89 5.04
CA HIS A 63 7.34 -16.15 4.85
C HIS A 63 7.00 -15.30 6.07
N THR A 64 7.24 -15.82 7.27
CA THR A 64 7.03 -15.08 8.53
C THR A 64 7.97 -13.88 8.66
N ALA A 65 9.24 -14.04 8.30
CA ALA A 65 10.22 -12.96 8.32
C ALA A 65 9.84 -11.84 7.34
N ASN A 66 9.45 -12.20 6.11
CA ASN A 66 8.99 -11.23 5.12
C ASN A 66 7.72 -10.51 5.59
N LEU A 67 6.74 -11.24 6.14
CA LEU A 67 5.50 -10.63 6.62
C LEU A 67 5.77 -9.64 7.75
N ARG A 68 6.71 -9.96 8.66
CA ARG A 68 7.13 -9.05 9.73
C ARG A 68 7.74 -7.76 9.16
N LEU A 69 8.64 -7.86 8.20
CA LEU A 69 9.25 -6.68 7.56
C LEU A 69 8.19 -5.82 6.86
N GLU A 70 7.30 -6.44 6.10
CA GLU A 70 6.25 -5.71 5.37
C GLU A 70 5.25 -5.03 6.32
N SER A 71 4.92 -5.67 7.44
CA SER A 71 3.99 -5.13 8.45
C SER A 71 4.51 -3.88 9.16
N GLN A 72 5.83 -3.71 9.24
CA GLN A 72 6.46 -2.52 9.83
C GLN A 72 6.50 -1.33 8.88
N ASN A 73 6.30 -1.56 7.58
CA ASN A 73 6.44 -0.55 6.55
C ASN A 73 5.09 -0.22 5.89
N LEU A 74 4.19 0.40 6.68
CA LEU A 74 2.86 0.84 6.24
C LEU A 74 2.73 2.37 6.10
N GLY A 75 3.85 3.11 6.13
CA GLY A 75 3.85 4.58 6.03
C GLY A 75 3.13 5.14 4.81
N MET A 76 3.11 4.39 3.69
CA MET A 76 2.40 4.77 2.46
C MET A 76 0.89 4.99 2.66
N ILE A 77 0.27 4.33 3.65
CA ILE A 77 -1.15 4.57 3.99
C ILE A 77 -1.31 5.99 4.55
N SER A 78 -0.39 6.43 5.41
CA SER A 78 -0.39 7.80 5.92
C SER A 78 -0.18 8.81 4.79
N ASP A 79 0.75 8.52 3.86
CA ASP A 79 0.98 9.38 2.70
C ASP A 79 -0.28 9.49 1.82
N LEU A 80 -0.99 8.38 1.62
CA LEU A 80 -2.26 8.36 0.91
C LEU A 80 -3.31 9.24 1.61
N CYS A 81 -3.47 9.14 2.93
CA CYS A 81 -4.39 9.98 3.70
C CYS A 81 -4.06 11.47 3.53
N ASN A 82 -2.79 11.85 3.67
CA ASN A 82 -2.36 13.24 3.51
C ASN A 82 -2.67 13.80 2.11
N VAL A 83 -2.43 13.00 1.07
CA VAL A 83 -2.76 13.40 -0.32
C VAL A 83 -4.27 13.55 -0.51
N LEU A 84 -5.07 12.62 0.02
CA LEU A 84 -6.53 12.69 -0.04
C LEU A 84 -7.07 13.95 0.66
N GLU A 85 -6.58 14.23 1.87
CA GLU A 85 -6.96 15.43 2.64
C GLU A 85 -6.59 16.72 1.92
N THR A 86 -5.39 16.77 1.31
CA THR A 86 -4.92 17.94 0.54
C THR A 86 -5.83 18.22 -0.67
N ILE A 87 -6.18 17.17 -1.42
CA ILE A 87 -7.06 17.29 -2.59
C ILE A 87 -8.44 17.82 -2.18
N VAL A 88 -9.01 17.32 -1.08
CA VAL A 88 -10.34 17.75 -0.61
C VAL A 88 -10.32 19.13 0.05
N SER A 89 -9.21 19.52 0.67
CA SER A 89 -9.06 20.81 1.35
C SER A 89 -8.78 21.98 0.40
N THR A 90 -8.48 21.71 -0.88
CA THR A 90 -8.24 22.75 -1.88
C THR A 90 -9.59 23.40 -2.25
N PRO A 91 -9.84 24.67 -1.92
CA PRO A 91 -11.14 25.30 -2.16
C PRO A 91 -11.41 25.41 -3.66
N ALA A 92 -12.59 24.95 -4.09
CA ALA A 92 -13.12 25.24 -5.42
C ALA A 92 -13.50 26.74 -5.49
N GLY A 93 -12.55 27.58 -5.91
CA GLY A 93 -12.82 28.93 -6.40
C GLY A 93 -13.10 30.00 -5.34
N SER A 94 -12.05 30.70 -4.90
CA SER A 94 -12.18 32.10 -4.52
C SER A 94 -12.24 32.99 -5.77
N ASN A 95 -13.33 32.91 -6.54
CA ASN A 95 -13.61 33.82 -7.67
C ASN A 95 -14.90 34.63 -7.43
N GLY A 96 -15.02 35.21 -6.23
CA GLY A 96 -15.96 36.29 -5.95
C GLY A 96 -15.29 37.64 -6.16
N SER A 97 -14.96 38.01 -7.41
CA SER A 97 -14.61 39.38 -7.77
C SER A 97 -15.91 40.17 -7.97
N GLY A 98 -16.06 41.32 -7.31
CA GLY A 98 -17.23 42.18 -7.49
C GLY A 98 -17.24 43.42 -6.60
N GLU A 99 -16.11 44.12 -6.54
CA GLU A 99 -16.08 45.54 -6.18
C GLU A 99 -16.84 46.31 -7.26
N THR A 100 -18.03 46.82 -6.93
CA THR A 100 -18.72 47.84 -7.74
C THR A 100 -18.86 49.10 -6.90
N ALA A 101 -18.05 50.08 -7.31
CA ALA A 101 -18.24 51.53 -7.28
C ALA A 101 -19.52 52.09 -6.62
#